data_AF-A0A2V8GKV2-F1
#
_entry.id   AF-A0A2V8GKV2-F1
#
_cell.length_a   1.000
_cell.length_b   1.000
_cell.length_c   1.000
_cell.angle_alpha   90.00
_cell.angle_beta   90.00
_cell.angle_gamma   90.00
#
_symmetry.space_group_name_H-M   'P 1'
#
loop_
_entity.id
_entity.type
_entity.pdbx_description
1 polymer ?
#
loop_
_entity_poly.entity_id
_entity_poly.type
_entity_poly.pdbx_seq_one_letter_code
_entity_poly.pdbx_strand_id
1 'polypeptide(L)'
;MHRHVKSLFIPLLIVVSAGLLYGRRLEYAPPHVEIDEVLIGVVAHSIASTGHDLRGEFLPLYSQTAEHSWYQPFVIYLTALVLKVVHLSEWAVRLPTVGIGILNIALMYFVARHFFASDFFAAIAAGMLALTPAHFIHSRYGMDYVYPLPFILAWLLCLELYHDRRRPWLLVAATSVLGIGFYSYIASMVMMPVYFLLTCVLLFQQKAERRTYWLASAGFLPALVPFAVWLARHPMAYAATIEKYGLYDANHLDAVQGLRSLFGYVSISQRLSQYWNSFNPSFLFFGGGTKLMFSTNLVGVFLLPLAVFLVLGIYRAVTHRDSPMYLIVLLGFATAPLAALIVAEENAIFRALPLLPFGVLLATIGVEYLWSAAILKPRGPLYKPVGIVALAGGAAYMVWTLITQLRVTRSSLPLIAVGMGILLIGRVSDRVKQWRFVAVCLLALMPIQFWSFWSDYFSDYRVRSSYWLGGNIRGALEEIIDREQREHAPRVYFSTLKATSGQLDGRNSYLDAYWKFYLIKHNRQDLLARTMPFEPRDVRAVPSGSLVLANIGDTTTETLVANGALKRVATIPELNHNAFFVVLER
;
A
#
# COMPACT_ATOMS: atom_id res chain seq x y z
N MET A 1 -32.57 23.74 -6.38
CA MET A 1 -31.64 23.10 -7.35
C MET A 1 -30.18 23.58 -7.21
N HIS A 2 -29.88 24.88 -7.18
CA HIS A 2 -28.49 25.38 -7.13
C HIS A 2 -27.63 24.98 -5.90
N ARG A 3 -28.21 24.76 -4.70
CA ARG A 3 -27.46 24.28 -3.52
C ARG A 3 -26.99 22.83 -3.65
N HIS A 4 -27.78 21.96 -4.28
CA HIS A 4 -27.42 20.55 -4.47
C HIS A 4 -26.39 20.34 -5.60
N VAL A 5 -26.44 21.16 -6.66
CA VAL A 5 -25.45 21.11 -7.75
C VAL A 5 -24.06 21.58 -7.29
N LYS A 6 -23.98 22.64 -6.48
CA LYS A 6 -22.71 23.06 -5.84
C LYS A 6 -22.14 21.99 -4.88
N SER A 7 -23.02 21.21 -4.24
CA SER A 7 -22.65 20.18 -3.26
C SER A 7 -21.98 18.94 -3.84
N LEU A 8 -22.11 18.67 -5.14
CA LEU A 8 -21.51 17.49 -5.80
C LEU A 8 -20.31 17.83 -6.69
N PHE A 9 -20.13 19.09 -7.05
CA PHE A 9 -19.04 19.54 -7.92
C PHE A 9 -17.64 19.29 -7.30
N ILE A 10 -17.45 19.62 -6.02
CA ILE A 10 -16.17 19.43 -5.33
C ILE A 10 -15.76 17.95 -5.26
N PRO A 11 -16.62 17.01 -4.76
CA PRO A 11 -16.32 15.58 -4.81
C PRO A 11 -15.98 15.09 -6.22
N LEU A 12 -16.71 15.52 -7.24
CA LEU A 12 -16.48 15.11 -8.62
C LEU A 12 -15.10 15.58 -9.11
N LEU A 13 -14.74 16.84 -8.85
CA LEU A 13 -13.43 17.38 -9.20
C LEU A 13 -12.30 16.59 -8.50
N ILE A 14 -12.49 16.25 -7.23
CA ILE A 14 -11.53 15.45 -6.45
C ILE A 14 -11.38 14.05 -7.08
N VAL A 15 -12.49 13.38 -7.41
CA VAL A 15 -12.48 12.04 -8.02
C VAL A 15 -11.79 12.06 -9.38
N VAL A 16 -12.11 13.03 -10.24
CA VAL A 16 -11.48 13.17 -11.56
C VAL A 16 -9.98 13.44 -11.42
N SER A 17 -9.60 14.36 -10.52
CA SER A 17 -8.18 14.68 -10.28
C SER A 17 -7.41 13.49 -9.71
N ALA A 18 -8.01 12.75 -8.77
CA ALA A 18 -7.45 11.52 -8.22
C ALA A 18 -7.32 10.44 -9.30
N GLY A 19 -8.32 10.28 -10.18
CA GLY A 19 -8.27 9.37 -11.31
C GLY A 19 -7.11 9.66 -12.27
N LEU A 20 -6.91 10.93 -12.62
CA LEU A 20 -5.78 11.35 -13.45
C LEU A 20 -4.43 11.14 -12.76
N LEU A 21 -4.36 11.33 -11.44
CA LEU A 21 -3.13 11.17 -10.66
C LEU A 21 -2.77 9.68 -10.46
N TYR A 22 -3.73 8.87 -10.04
CA TYR A 22 -3.52 7.47 -9.63
C TYR A 22 -3.56 6.51 -10.83
N GLY A 23 -4.36 6.78 -11.85
CA GLY A 23 -4.50 5.92 -13.04
C GLY A 23 -3.43 6.13 -14.11
N ARG A 24 -2.53 7.11 -13.96
CA ARG A 24 -1.53 7.43 -14.98
C ARG A 24 -0.47 6.34 -15.10
N ARG A 25 -0.19 5.86 -16.31
CA ARG A 25 0.96 4.99 -16.62
C ARG A 25 1.06 3.72 -15.75
N LEU A 26 -0.06 3.00 -15.58
CA LEU A 26 -0.12 1.79 -14.75
C LEU A 26 0.70 0.61 -15.29
N GLU A 27 0.91 0.56 -16.60
CA GLU A 27 1.80 -0.43 -17.26
C GLU A 27 3.29 -0.14 -17.06
N TYR A 28 3.64 1.08 -16.66
CA TYR A 28 5.01 1.57 -16.61
C TYR A 28 5.57 1.63 -15.18
N ALA A 29 4.74 1.97 -14.19
CA ALA A 29 5.12 1.99 -12.76
C ALA A 29 3.98 1.43 -11.88
N PRO A 30 4.21 0.43 -11.01
CA PRO A 30 5.48 -0.28 -10.77
C PRO A 30 6.05 -0.99 -12.02
N PRO A 31 7.39 -1.12 -12.15
CA PRO A 31 8.04 -1.53 -13.40
C PRO A 31 7.78 -2.97 -13.81
N HIS A 32 7.71 -3.87 -12.83
CA HIS A 32 7.42 -5.29 -13.03
C HIS A 32 6.20 -5.68 -12.20
N VAL A 33 5.60 -6.82 -12.51
CA VAL A 33 4.43 -7.34 -11.80
C VAL A 33 4.90 -8.10 -10.58
N GLU A 34 4.32 -7.80 -9.43
CA GLU A 34 4.60 -8.50 -8.18
C GLU A 34 3.93 -9.90 -8.18
N ILE A 35 4.46 -10.88 -7.44
CA ILE A 35 3.93 -12.25 -7.51
C ILE A 35 2.46 -12.34 -7.06
N ASP A 36 2.06 -11.59 -6.04
CA ASP A 36 0.67 -11.56 -5.59
C ASP A 36 -0.25 -10.98 -6.67
N GLU A 37 0.20 -9.97 -7.43
CA GLU A 37 -0.54 -9.45 -8.59
C GLU A 37 -0.73 -10.54 -9.66
N VAL A 38 0.30 -11.35 -9.93
CA VAL A 38 0.24 -12.48 -10.87
C VAL A 38 -0.75 -13.54 -10.40
N LEU A 39 -0.64 -13.97 -9.13
CA LEU A 39 -1.51 -14.99 -8.55
C LEU A 39 -2.98 -14.54 -8.56
N ILE A 40 -3.24 -13.31 -8.12
CA ILE A 40 -4.58 -12.69 -8.15
C ILE A 40 -5.09 -12.63 -9.59
N GLY A 41 -4.27 -12.14 -10.54
CA GLY A 41 -4.64 -11.98 -11.93
C GLY A 41 -5.02 -13.30 -12.62
N VAL A 42 -4.23 -14.36 -12.43
CA VAL A 42 -4.51 -15.68 -13.04
C VAL A 42 -5.77 -16.31 -12.46
N VAL A 43 -5.95 -16.26 -11.14
CA VAL A 43 -7.17 -16.79 -10.48
C VAL A 43 -8.40 -15.98 -10.88
N ALA A 44 -8.29 -14.65 -10.87
CA ALA A 44 -9.37 -13.77 -11.30
C ALA A 44 -9.75 -13.99 -12.77
N HIS A 45 -8.78 -14.24 -13.65
CA HIS A 45 -9.04 -14.59 -15.04
C HIS A 45 -9.80 -15.92 -15.16
N SER A 46 -9.41 -16.95 -14.39
CA SER A 46 -10.15 -18.23 -14.36
C SER A 46 -11.61 -18.02 -13.96
N ILE A 47 -11.85 -17.29 -12.86
CA ILE A 47 -13.21 -16.99 -12.39
C ILE A 47 -13.98 -16.15 -13.40
N ALA A 48 -13.34 -15.15 -14.01
CA ALA A 48 -13.96 -14.34 -15.06
C ALA A 48 -14.34 -15.18 -16.29
N SER A 49 -13.55 -16.18 -16.66
CA SER A 49 -13.80 -17.00 -17.84
C SER A 49 -14.80 -18.13 -17.59
N THR A 50 -14.73 -18.81 -16.44
CA THR A 50 -15.45 -20.08 -16.19
C THR A 50 -16.37 -20.05 -14.97
N GLY A 51 -16.29 -19.02 -14.12
CA GLY A 51 -16.94 -18.99 -12.81
C GLY A 51 -16.23 -19.83 -11.73
N HIS A 52 -15.11 -20.48 -12.07
CA HIS A 52 -14.39 -21.37 -11.18
C HIS A 52 -12.94 -20.90 -10.96
N ASP A 53 -12.39 -21.16 -9.78
CA ASP A 53 -10.97 -20.92 -9.50
C ASP A 53 -10.06 -21.97 -10.17
N LEU A 54 -8.75 -21.88 -9.91
CA LEU A 54 -7.77 -22.81 -10.49
C LEU A 54 -7.90 -24.26 -9.99
N ARG A 55 -8.65 -24.48 -8.91
CA ARG A 55 -8.93 -25.81 -8.36
C ARG A 55 -10.29 -26.36 -8.81
N GLY A 56 -11.05 -25.57 -9.58
CA GLY A 56 -12.39 -25.95 -10.04
C GLY A 56 -13.49 -25.67 -9.03
N GLU A 57 -13.25 -24.88 -7.97
CA GLU A 57 -14.29 -24.48 -7.02
C GLU A 57 -15.13 -23.35 -7.62
N PHE A 58 -16.46 -23.47 -7.57
CA PHE A 58 -17.39 -22.45 -8.08
C PHE A 58 -17.51 -21.29 -7.09
N LEU A 59 -17.09 -20.09 -7.51
CA LEU A 59 -17.15 -18.85 -6.72
C LEU A 59 -16.75 -19.03 -5.23
N PRO A 60 -15.49 -19.45 -4.95
CA PRO A 60 -15.04 -19.71 -3.58
C PRO A 60 -15.00 -18.44 -2.72
N LEU A 61 -15.32 -18.54 -1.43
CA LEU A 61 -15.26 -17.38 -0.52
C LEU A 61 -13.82 -16.89 -0.31
N TYR A 62 -12.86 -17.80 -0.26
CA TYR A 62 -11.43 -17.51 -0.30
C TYR A 62 -10.83 -18.43 -1.35
N SER A 63 -10.04 -17.87 -2.27
CA SER A 63 -9.36 -18.68 -3.29
C SER A 63 -7.99 -19.10 -2.78
N GLN A 64 -7.66 -20.38 -2.95
CA GLN A 64 -6.32 -20.89 -2.70
C GLN A 64 -5.46 -20.61 -3.93
N THR A 65 -4.49 -19.71 -3.82
CA THR A 65 -3.67 -19.26 -4.95
C THR A 65 -2.33 -19.98 -5.03
N ALA A 66 -1.86 -20.53 -3.91
CA ALA A 66 -0.71 -21.43 -3.80
C ALA A 66 -0.96 -22.44 -2.68
N GLU A 67 -0.13 -23.49 -2.56
CA GLU A 67 -0.34 -24.62 -1.62
C GLU A 67 -0.72 -24.18 -0.21
N HIS A 68 -0.09 -23.12 0.33
CA HIS A 68 -0.36 -22.61 1.68
C HIS A 68 -0.86 -21.16 1.70
N SER A 69 -1.44 -20.65 0.60
CA SER A 69 -1.91 -19.26 0.51
C SER A 69 -3.37 -19.14 0.09
N TRP A 70 -4.16 -18.51 0.97
CA TRP A 70 -5.57 -18.17 0.76
C TRP A 70 -5.73 -16.66 0.66
N TYR A 71 -6.32 -16.19 -0.44
CA TYR A 71 -6.56 -14.77 -0.70
C TYR A 71 -7.99 -14.37 -0.39
N GLN A 72 -8.14 -13.14 0.07
CA GLN A 72 -9.41 -12.53 0.38
C GLN A 72 -10.26 -12.29 -0.89
N PRO A 73 -11.59 -12.43 -0.80
CA PRO A 73 -12.46 -12.40 -1.98
C PRO A 73 -12.46 -11.06 -2.71
N PHE A 74 -12.38 -9.94 -1.99
CA PHE A 74 -12.60 -8.63 -2.60
C PHE A 74 -11.62 -8.31 -3.74
N VAL A 75 -10.33 -8.56 -3.54
CA VAL A 75 -9.32 -8.27 -4.57
C VAL A 75 -9.51 -9.17 -5.79
N ILE A 76 -9.85 -10.45 -5.58
CA ILE A 76 -10.05 -11.41 -6.67
C ILE A 76 -11.31 -11.08 -7.47
N TYR A 77 -12.45 -10.89 -6.80
CA TYR A 77 -13.72 -10.66 -7.50
C TYR A 77 -13.79 -9.30 -8.19
N LEU A 78 -13.22 -8.25 -7.60
CA LEU A 78 -13.14 -6.95 -8.28
C LEU A 78 -12.19 -7.00 -9.47
N THR A 79 -11.09 -7.77 -9.38
CA THR A 79 -10.23 -8.03 -10.53
C THR A 79 -10.95 -8.84 -11.61
N ALA A 80 -11.67 -9.90 -11.23
CA ALA A 80 -12.44 -10.73 -12.16
C ALA A 80 -13.52 -9.92 -12.89
N LEU A 81 -14.18 -8.98 -12.20
CA LEU A 81 -15.16 -8.07 -12.81
C LEU A 81 -14.52 -7.18 -13.88
N VAL A 82 -13.31 -6.66 -13.65
CA VAL A 82 -12.57 -5.90 -14.66
C VAL A 82 -12.16 -6.82 -15.82
N LEU A 83 -11.72 -8.04 -15.54
CA LEU A 83 -11.29 -9.00 -16.56
C LEU A 83 -12.43 -9.57 -17.42
N LYS A 84 -13.69 -9.34 -17.05
CA LYS A 84 -14.85 -9.62 -17.93
C LYS A 84 -14.93 -8.68 -19.14
N VAL A 85 -14.36 -7.47 -19.03
CA VAL A 85 -14.46 -6.43 -20.06
C VAL A 85 -13.09 -6.06 -20.65
N VAL A 86 -12.00 -6.35 -19.95
CA VAL A 86 -10.62 -6.04 -20.34
C VAL A 86 -9.78 -7.32 -20.33
N HIS A 87 -8.88 -7.46 -21.30
CA HIS A 87 -7.96 -8.60 -21.35
C HIS A 87 -6.93 -8.56 -20.21
N LEU A 88 -6.52 -9.74 -19.74
CA LEU A 88 -5.50 -9.85 -18.69
C LEU A 88 -4.21 -9.14 -19.13
N SER A 89 -3.77 -8.19 -18.32
CA SER A 89 -2.54 -7.43 -18.49
C SER A 89 -2.15 -6.81 -17.15
N GLU A 90 -0.93 -6.29 -17.06
CA GLU A 90 -0.37 -5.70 -15.84
C GLU A 90 -1.20 -4.52 -15.33
N TRP A 91 -1.63 -3.64 -16.23
CA TRP A 91 -2.45 -2.50 -15.86
C TRP A 91 -3.88 -2.90 -15.51
N ALA A 92 -4.42 -3.95 -16.14
CA ALA A 92 -5.78 -4.43 -15.88
C ALA A 92 -5.93 -4.99 -14.46
N VAL A 93 -4.92 -5.71 -13.96
CA VAL A 93 -4.91 -6.21 -12.57
C VAL A 93 -4.77 -5.09 -11.53
N ARG A 94 -4.13 -3.97 -11.89
CA ARG A 94 -3.97 -2.80 -11.01
C ARG A 94 -5.21 -1.90 -10.97
N LEU A 95 -6.03 -1.92 -12.02
CA LEU A 95 -7.17 -1.02 -12.19
C LEU A 95 -8.20 -1.07 -11.03
N PRO A 96 -8.63 -2.24 -10.53
CA PRO A 96 -9.55 -2.32 -9.39
C PRO A 96 -9.01 -1.60 -8.16
N THR A 97 -7.73 -1.81 -7.85
CA THR A 97 -7.08 -1.23 -6.66
C THR A 97 -6.91 0.29 -6.78
N VAL A 98 -6.66 0.80 -8.00
CA VAL A 98 -6.72 2.25 -8.28
C VAL A 98 -8.11 2.81 -8.01
N GLY A 99 -9.16 2.08 -8.44
CA GLY A 99 -10.56 2.41 -8.15
C GLY A 99 -10.83 2.50 -6.64
N ILE A 100 -10.32 1.55 -5.86
CA ILE A 100 -10.40 1.58 -4.39
C ILE A 100 -9.68 2.80 -3.81
N GLY A 101 -8.49 3.14 -4.30
CA GLY A 101 -7.78 4.36 -3.89
C GLY A 101 -8.60 5.63 -4.13
N ILE A 102 -9.23 5.75 -5.31
CA ILE A 102 -10.09 6.90 -5.64
C ILE A 102 -11.33 6.93 -4.73
N LEU A 103 -11.94 5.76 -4.47
CA LEU A 103 -13.07 5.62 -3.55
C LEU A 103 -12.70 6.07 -2.13
N ASN A 104 -11.51 5.74 -1.65
CA ASN A 104 -11.02 6.18 -0.34
C ASN A 104 -10.94 7.71 -0.25
N ILE A 105 -10.42 8.36 -1.29
CA ILE A 105 -10.32 9.82 -1.35
C ILE A 105 -11.72 10.46 -1.34
N ALA A 106 -12.67 9.89 -2.09
CA ALA A 106 -14.06 10.35 -2.11
C ALA A 106 -14.75 10.16 -0.74
N LEU A 107 -14.60 8.99 -0.12
CA LEU A 107 -15.17 8.71 1.20
C LEU A 107 -14.55 9.60 2.28
N MET A 108 -13.24 9.86 2.22
CA MET A 108 -12.56 10.80 3.12
C MET A 108 -13.19 12.19 3.05
N TYR A 109 -13.51 12.69 1.85
CA TYR A 109 -14.23 13.95 1.70
C TYR A 109 -15.58 13.92 2.44
N PHE A 110 -16.38 12.86 2.28
CA PHE A 110 -17.69 12.79 2.93
C PHE A 110 -17.60 12.65 4.46
N VAL A 111 -16.66 11.84 4.96
CA VAL A 111 -16.38 11.72 6.40
C VAL A 111 -16.02 13.09 6.97
N ALA A 112 -15.02 13.76 6.39
CA ALA A 112 -14.55 15.06 6.86
C ALA A 112 -15.61 16.15 6.69
N ARG A 113 -16.41 16.13 5.62
CA ARG A 113 -17.51 17.10 5.44
C ARG A 113 -18.52 17.02 6.57
N HIS A 114 -18.83 15.81 7.04
CA HIS A 114 -19.76 15.66 8.14
C HIS A 114 -19.10 16.01 9.48
N PHE A 115 -17.91 15.46 9.73
CA PHE A 115 -17.13 15.66 10.97
C PHE A 115 -16.81 17.14 11.24
N PHE A 116 -16.46 17.92 10.20
CA PHE A 116 -16.08 19.34 10.34
C PHE A 116 -17.19 20.31 9.90
N ALA A 117 -18.34 19.81 9.44
CA ALA A 117 -19.44 20.61 8.87
C ALA A 117 -18.97 21.64 7.81
N SER A 118 -17.92 21.33 7.04
CA SER A 118 -17.22 22.28 6.17
C SER A 118 -16.68 21.61 4.91
N ASP A 119 -17.12 22.08 3.74
CA ASP A 119 -16.61 21.62 2.44
C ASP A 119 -15.12 21.95 2.26
N PHE A 120 -14.63 23.00 2.92
CA PHE A 120 -13.23 23.42 2.87
C PHE A 120 -12.32 22.42 3.58
N PHE A 121 -12.63 22.06 4.84
CA PHE A 121 -11.86 21.07 5.58
C PHE A 121 -12.02 19.67 4.99
N ALA A 122 -13.18 19.37 4.42
CA ALA A 122 -13.39 18.13 3.65
C ALA A 122 -12.47 18.01 2.43
N ALA A 123 -12.34 19.08 1.65
CA ALA A 123 -11.43 19.12 0.51
C ALA A 123 -9.96 19.01 0.95
N ILE A 124 -9.59 19.62 2.08
CA ILE A 124 -8.24 19.48 2.66
C ILE A 124 -7.98 18.03 3.06
N ALA A 125 -8.88 17.38 3.79
CA ALA A 125 -8.71 15.99 4.21
C ALA A 125 -8.55 15.05 3.01
N ALA A 126 -9.42 15.19 2.00
CA ALA A 126 -9.34 14.39 0.78
C ALA A 126 -8.03 14.66 0.01
N GLY A 127 -7.61 15.93 -0.10
CA GLY A 127 -6.34 16.31 -0.70
C GLY A 127 -5.13 15.75 0.04
N MET A 128 -5.13 15.77 1.38
CA MET A 128 -4.07 15.19 2.21
C MET A 128 -3.97 13.67 1.99
N LEU A 129 -5.09 12.95 1.95
CA LEU A 129 -5.09 11.52 1.66
C LEU A 129 -4.61 11.24 0.23
N ALA A 130 -5.08 12.02 -0.76
CA ALA A 130 -4.66 11.89 -2.15
C ALA A 130 -3.15 12.09 -2.34
N LEU A 131 -2.56 13.03 -1.59
CA LEU A 131 -1.14 13.35 -1.58
C LEU A 131 -0.32 12.49 -0.59
N THR A 132 -0.91 11.49 0.05
CA THR A 132 -0.18 10.61 0.98
C THR A 132 0.62 9.55 0.19
N PRO A 133 1.97 9.52 0.26
CA PRO A 133 2.80 8.61 -0.52
C PRO A 133 2.42 7.13 -0.38
N ALA A 134 2.19 6.66 0.85
CA ALA A 134 1.79 5.27 1.09
C ALA A 134 0.44 4.93 0.45
N HIS A 135 -0.54 5.85 0.51
CA HIS A 135 -1.84 5.66 -0.15
C HIS A 135 -1.67 5.56 -1.67
N PHE A 136 -0.84 6.42 -2.26
CA PHE A 136 -0.56 6.41 -3.69
C PHE A 136 0.10 5.11 -4.16
N ILE A 137 1.17 4.65 -3.49
CA ILE A 137 1.88 3.42 -3.85
C ILE A 137 0.94 2.21 -3.74
N HIS A 138 0.29 2.03 -2.58
CA HIS A 138 -0.53 0.85 -2.34
C HIS A 138 -1.82 0.82 -3.16
N SER A 139 -2.29 1.96 -3.67
CA SER A 139 -3.40 1.99 -4.62
C SER A 139 -3.00 1.57 -6.04
N ARG A 140 -1.70 1.50 -6.36
CA ARG A 140 -1.18 1.21 -7.70
C ARG A 140 -0.63 -0.20 -7.89
N TYR A 141 -0.50 -0.96 -6.81
CA TYR A 141 -0.29 -2.40 -6.88
C TYR A 141 -1.64 -3.10 -6.85
N GLY A 142 -1.82 -4.14 -7.67
CA GLY A 142 -3.00 -5.00 -7.71
C GLY A 142 -3.13 -5.95 -6.50
N MET A 143 -2.93 -5.43 -5.29
CA MET A 143 -2.99 -6.19 -4.03
C MET A 143 -4.10 -5.70 -3.11
N ASP A 144 -4.41 -6.50 -2.09
CA ASP A 144 -5.51 -6.31 -1.15
C ASP A 144 -5.24 -5.32 -0.01
N TYR A 145 -4.00 -4.87 0.19
CA TYR A 145 -3.60 -4.04 1.34
C TYR A 145 -4.45 -2.77 1.55
N VAL A 146 -4.88 -2.11 0.48
CA VAL A 146 -5.66 -0.86 0.54
C VAL A 146 -7.18 -1.08 0.66
N TYR A 147 -7.65 -2.32 0.44
CA TYR A 147 -9.08 -2.68 0.46
C TYR A 147 -9.77 -2.58 1.82
N PRO A 148 -9.11 -2.57 2.99
CA PRO A 148 -9.76 -2.26 4.26
C PRO A 148 -10.23 -0.81 4.38
N LEU A 149 -9.52 0.12 3.75
CA LEU A 149 -9.76 1.56 3.93
C LEU A 149 -11.16 2.05 3.54
N PRO A 150 -11.79 1.62 2.43
CA PRO A 150 -13.14 2.08 2.11
C PRO A 150 -14.16 1.63 3.15
N PHE A 151 -13.99 0.44 3.75
CA PHE A 151 -14.86 -0.03 4.83
C PHE A 151 -14.66 0.77 6.11
N ILE A 152 -13.42 1.10 6.46
CA ILE A 152 -13.11 1.95 7.63
C ILE A 152 -13.70 3.35 7.44
N LEU A 153 -13.55 3.94 6.25
CA LEU A 153 -14.09 5.27 5.95
C LEU A 153 -15.62 5.27 5.90
N ALA A 154 -16.24 4.25 5.29
CA ALA A 154 -17.69 4.12 5.29
C ALA A 154 -18.25 3.83 6.70
N TRP A 155 -17.54 3.06 7.53
CA TRP A 155 -17.86 2.88 8.94
C TRP A 155 -17.81 4.21 9.69
N LEU A 156 -16.72 4.98 9.55
CA LEU A 156 -16.60 6.31 10.17
C LEU A 156 -17.72 7.25 9.73
N LEU A 157 -18.06 7.27 8.44
CA LEU A 157 -19.14 8.09 7.90
C LEU A 157 -20.49 7.72 8.53
N CYS A 158 -20.85 6.44 8.53
CA CYS A 158 -22.10 5.96 9.11
C CYS A 158 -22.14 6.17 10.63
N LEU A 159 -21.02 6.01 11.31
CA LEU A 159 -20.90 6.19 12.75
C LEU A 159 -21.06 7.67 13.16
N GLU A 160 -20.45 8.59 12.42
CA GLU A 160 -20.64 10.04 12.59
C GLU A 160 -22.11 10.43 12.34
N LEU A 161 -22.71 9.95 11.24
CA LEU A 161 -24.12 10.19 10.94
C LEU A 161 -25.04 9.64 12.03
N TYR A 162 -24.71 8.48 12.61
CA TYR A 162 -25.43 7.91 13.74
C TYR A 162 -25.27 8.78 14.99
N HIS A 163 -24.06 9.26 15.28
CA HIS A 163 -23.77 10.12 16.43
C HIS A 163 -24.69 11.35 16.43
N ASP A 164 -24.82 12.00 15.27
CA ASP A 164 -25.63 13.19 15.07
C ASP A 164 -27.14 12.91 15.05
N ARG A 165 -27.57 11.89 14.29
CA ARG A 165 -28.99 11.69 13.99
C ARG A 165 -29.68 10.67 14.88
N ARG A 166 -28.91 9.84 15.60
CA ARG A 166 -29.37 8.74 16.46
C ARG A 166 -30.36 7.77 15.80
N ARG A 167 -30.29 7.60 14.47
CA ARG A 167 -31.15 6.65 13.75
C ARG A 167 -30.58 5.23 13.82
N PRO A 168 -31.31 4.23 14.32
CA PRO A 168 -30.79 2.87 14.52
C PRO A 168 -30.19 2.21 13.27
N TRP A 169 -30.77 2.45 12.10
CA TRP A 169 -30.29 1.85 10.84
C TRP A 169 -28.87 2.32 10.47
N LEU A 170 -28.45 3.52 10.88
CA LEU A 170 -27.10 4.03 10.63
C LEU A 170 -26.06 3.26 11.44
N LEU A 171 -26.41 2.89 12.67
CA LEU A 171 -25.55 2.03 13.51
C LEU A 171 -25.43 0.64 12.92
N VAL A 172 -26.55 0.04 12.48
CA VAL A 172 -26.54 -1.25 11.78
C VAL A 172 -25.71 -1.17 10.50
N ALA A 173 -25.88 -0.12 9.70
CA ALA A 173 -25.08 0.09 8.50
C ALA A 173 -23.59 0.24 8.82
N ALA A 174 -23.22 1.00 9.86
CA ALA A 174 -21.84 1.15 10.29
C ALA A 174 -21.20 -0.20 10.66
N THR A 175 -21.89 -1.02 11.46
CA THR A 175 -21.35 -2.31 11.90
C THR A 175 -21.43 -3.39 10.83
N SER A 176 -22.41 -3.35 9.92
CA SER A 176 -22.46 -4.23 8.74
C SER A 176 -21.34 -3.94 7.75
N VAL A 177 -20.98 -2.67 7.53
CA VAL A 177 -19.83 -2.31 6.69
C VAL A 177 -18.53 -2.89 7.28
N LEU A 178 -18.34 -2.86 8.60
CA LEU A 178 -17.20 -3.53 9.24
C LEU A 178 -17.26 -5.05 9.06
N GLY A 179 -18.44 -5.65 9.21
CA GLY A 179 -18.64 -7.10 9.03
C GLY A 179 -18.32 -7.55 7.61
N ILE A 180 -18.71 -6.78 6.60
CA ILE A 180 -18.35 -7.03 5.20
C ILE A 180 -16.85 -6.78 4.97
N GLY A 181 -16.30 -5.72 5.55
CA GLY A 181 -14.87 -5.39 5.49
C GLY A 181 -13.96 -6.47 6.09
N PHE A 182 -14.49 -7.37 6.92
CA PHE A 182 -13.77 -8.53 7.46
C PHE A 182 -13.09 -9.36 6.35
N TYR A 183 -13.69 -9.41 5.17
CA TYR A 183 -13.22 -10.18 4.03
C TYR A 183 -12.31 -9.40 3.08
N SER A 184 -11.89 -8.18 3.42
CA SER A 184 -11.15 -7.33 2.48
C SER A 184 -9.65 -7.61 2.42
N TYR A 185 -9.05 -8.05 3.52
CA TYR A 185 -7.62 -8.33 3.68
C TYR A 185 -7.41 -9.17 4.95
N ILE A 186 -6.31 -9.91 5.06
CA ILE A 186 -6.06 -10.73 6.25
C ILE A 186 -6.00 -9.92 7.54
N ALA A 187 -5.43 -8.70 7.50
CA ALA A 187 -5.41 -7.82 8.68
C ALA A 187 -6.82 -7.38 9.10
N SER A 188 -7.79 -7.34 8.18
CA SER A 188 -9.18 -6.97 8.50
C SER A 188 -9.86 -7.97 9.43
N MET A 189 -9.44 -9.24 9.44
CA MET A 189 -9.94 -10.25 10.37
C MET A 189 -9.71 -9.83 11.84
N VAL A 190 -8.68 -9.03 12.08
CA VAL A 190 -8.32 -8.49 13.40
C VAL A 190 -8.87 -7.07 13.55
N MET A 191 -8.67 -6.22 12.55
CA MET A 191 -8.97 -4.80 12.65
C MET A 191 -10.47 -4.48 12.66
N MET A 192 -11.30 -5.23 11.91
CA MET A 192 -12.74 -4.96 11.88
C MET A 192 -13.42 -5.25 13.24
N PRO A 193 -13.11 -6.35 13.95
CA PRO A 193 -13.52 -6.51 15.34
C PRO A 193 -13.04 -5.39 16.27
N VAL A 194 -11.79 -4.91 16.10
CA VAL A 194 -11.27 -3.78 16.90
C VAL A 194 -12.12 -2.51 16.67
N TYR A 195 -12.48 -2.19 15.44
CA TYR A 195 -13.34 -1.04 15.14
C TYR A 195 -14.80 -1.24 15.56
N PHE A 196 -15.28 -2.48 15.59
CA PHE A 196 -16.55 -2.80 16.25
C PHE A 196 -16.48 -2.52 17.75
N LEU A 197 -15.38 -2.86 18.43
CA LEU A 197 -15.17 -2.50 19.83
C LEU A 197 -15.10 -0.97 20.02
N LEU A 198 -14.50 -0.22 19.10
CA LEU A 198 -14.55 1.25 19.14
C LEU A 198 -15.98 1.78 18.99
N THR A 199 -16.83 1.12 18.20
CA THR A 199 -18.27 1.41 18.15
C THR A 199 -18.92 1.20 19.52
N CYS A 200 -18.60 0.12 20.22
CA CYS A 200 -19.07 -0.13 21.59
C CYS A 200 -18.56 0.93 22.59
N VAL A 201 -17.32 1.42 22.43
CA VAL A 201 -16.78 2.54 23.23
C VAL A 201 -17.59 3.81 22.99
N LEU A 202 -17.93 4.13 21.73
CA LEU A 202 -18.80 5.26 21.42
C LEU A 202 -20.17 5.12 22.12
N LEU A 203 -20.79 3.95 22.00
CA LEU A 203 -22.09 3.68 22.63
C LEU A 203 -22.02 3.79 24.16
N PHE A 204 -20.91 3.38 24.76
CA PHE A 204 -20.67 3.50 26.19
C PHE A 204 -20.55 4.97 26.62
N GLN A 205 -19.78 5.77 25.89
CA GLN A 205 -19.66 7.23 26.11
C GLN A 205 -21.01 7.93 25.98
N GLN A 206 -21.86 7.45 25.07
CA GLN A 206 -23.22 7.94 24.86
C GLN A 206 -24.25 7.40 25.86
N LYS A 207 -23.84 6.54 26.81
CA LYS A 207 -24.72 5.85 27.77
C LYS A 207 -25.90 5.14 27.09
N ALA A 208 -25.63 4.50 25.94
CA ALA A 208 -26.66 3.84 25.15
C ALA A 208 -27.27 2.63 25.88
N GLU A 209 -28.55 2.37 25.65
CA GLU A 209 -29.25 1.22 26.21
C GLU A 209 -28.71 -0.11 25.67
N ARG A 210 -28.90 -1.20 26.44
CA ARG A 210 -28.50 -2.57 26.06
C ARG A 210 -29.03 -3.00 24.68
N ARG A 211 -30.23 -2.55 24.29
CA ARG A 211 -30.83 -2.81 22.97
C ARG A 211 -29.94 -2.29 21.83
N THR A 212 -29.26 -1.17 22.03
CA THR A 212 -28.41 -0.54 21.01
C THR A 212 -27.16 -1.38 20.73
N TYR A 213 -26.59 -2.01 21.76
CA TYR A 213 -25.50 -2.98 21.60
C TYR A 213 -25.96 -4.21 20.81
N TRP A 214 -27.16 -4.71 21.09
CA TRP A 214 -27.73 -5.82 20.29
C TRP A 214 -27.93 -5.44 18.82
N LEU A 215 -28.37 -4.21 18.55
CA LEU A 215 -28.49 -3.70 17.18
C LEU A 215 -27.13 -3.59 16.48
N ALA A 216 -26.10 -3.07 17.17
CA ALA A 216 -24.74 -3.05 16.65
C ALA A 216 -24.25 -4.47 16.32
N SER A 217 -24.40 -5.41 17.25
CA SER A 217 -24.04 -6.82 17.07
C SER A 217 -24.82 -7.49 15.94
N ALA A 218 -26.10 -7.17 15.79
CA ALA A 218 -26.94 -7.69 14.69
C ALA A 218 -26.48 -7.19 13.32
N GLY A 219 -25.81 -6.04 13.23
CA GLY A 219 -25.18 -5.58 11.99
C GLY A 219 -23.86 -6.31 11.68
N PHE A 220 -23.05 -6.62 12.70
CA PHE A 220 -21.70 -7.19 12.53
C PHE A 220 -21.67 -8.73 12.45
N LEU A 221 -22.31 -9.41 13.40
CA LEU A 221 -22.17 -10.86 13.59
C LEU A 221 -22.67 -11.71 12.42
N PRO A 222 -23.79 -11.38 11.73
CA PRO A 222 -24.24 -12.18 10.58
C PRO A 222 -23.20 -12.26 9.47
N ALA A 223 -22.39 -11.21 9.29
CA ALA A 223 -21.33 -11.22 8.31
C ALA A 223 -20.20 -12.21 8.64
N LEU A 224 -20.06 -12.67 9.88
CA LEU A 224 -19.07 -13.68 10.27
C LEU A 224 -19.52 -15.12 10.00
N VAL A 225 -20.82 -15.34 9.78
CA VAL A 225 -21.38 -16.68 9.56
C VAL A 225 -20.79 -17.36 8.31
N PRO A 226 -20.68 -16.71 7.14
CA PRO A 226 -20.03 -17.32 5.96
C PRO A 226 -18.59 -17.74 6.23
N PHE A 227 -17.82 -16.93 6.96
CA PHE A 227 -16.45 -17.29 7.37
C PHE A 227 -16.43 -18.52 8.27
N ALA A 228 -17.30 -18.59 9.28
CA ALA A 228 -17.37 -19.75 10.17
C ALA A 228 -17.72 -21.04 9.42
N VAL A 229 -18.67 -20.98 8.48
CA VAL A 229 -19.03 -22.10 7.62
C VAL A 229 -17.88 -22.48 6.69
N TRP A 230 -17.21 -21.50 6.09
CA TRP A 230 -16.07 -21.74 5.22
C TRP A 230 -14.89 -22.38 5.96
N LEU A 231 -14.58 -21.89 7.15
CA LEU A 231 -13.52 -22.41 8.01
C LEU A 231 -13.80 -23.86 8.44
N ALA A 232 -15.05 -24.18 8.76
CA ALA A 232 -15.46 -25.54 9.08
C ALA A 232 -15.30 -26.51 7.90
N ARG A 233 -15.42 -26.02 6.65
CA ARG A 233 -15.17 -26.81 5.42
C ARG A 233 -13.70 -26.88 5.03
N HIS A 234 -12.88 -25.93 5.49
CA HIS A 234 -11.45 -25.82 5.16
C HIS A 234 -10.58 -25.75 6.42
N PRO A 235 -10.61 -26.78 7.30
CA PRO A 235 -9.90 -26.74 8.57
C PRO A 235 -8.38 -26.57 8.40
N MET A 236 -7.81 -27.10 7.31
CA MET A 236 -6.39 -26.96 6.96
C MET A 236 -5.98 -25.54 6.57
N ALA A 237 -6.92 -24.67 6.19
CA ALA A 237 -6.60 -23.29 5.80
C ALA A 237 -6.04 -22.47 6.98
N TYR A 238 -6.50 -22.76 8.20
CA TYR A 238 -5.96 -22.14 9.41
C TYR A 238 -4.52 -22.58 9.68
N ALA A 239 -4.26 -23.89 9.62
CA ALA A 239 -2.92 -24.45 9.78
C ALA A 239 -1.94 -23.90 8.73
N ALA A 240 -2.35 -23.87 7.47
CA ALA A 240 -1.57 -23.31 6.37
C ALA A 240 -1.27 -21.81 6.57
N THR A 241 -2.22 -21.05 7.13
CA THR A 241 -2.01 -19.62 7.43
C THR A 241 -0.99 -19.44 8.58
N ILE A 242 -1.08 -20.27 9.63
CA ILE A 242 -0.10 -20.27 10.74
C ILE A 242 1.30 -20.58 10.21
N GLU A 243 1.41 -21.60 9.38
CA GLU A 243 2.66 -22.02 8.75
C GLU A 243 3.25 -20.92 7.86
N LYS A 244 2.43 -20.34 6.97
CA LYS A 244 2.82 -19.24 6.07
C LYS A 244 3.46 -18.07 6.81
N TYR A 245 2.92 -17.70 7.97
CA TYR A 245 3.40 -16.57 8.76
C TYR A 245 4.37 -16.97 9.87
N GLY A 246 4.74 -18.25 9.97
CA GLY A 246 5.66 -18.76 10.98
C GLY A 246 5.21 -18.45 12.41
N LEU A 247 3.89 -18.43 12.65
CA LEU A 247 3.36 -17.93 13.92
C LEU A 247 3.75 -18.86 15.08
N TYR A 248 3.45 -20.16 14.98
CA TYR A 248 3.84 -21.23 15.91
C TYR A 248 3.88 -22.59 15.18
N ASP A 249 4.33 -23.66 15.84
CA ASP A 249 4.44 -24.99 15.24
C ASP A 249 3.09 -25.47 14.70
N ALA A 250 2.96 -25.51 13.37
CA ALA A 250 1.73 -25.89 12.68
C ALA A 250 1.38 -27.37 12.87
N ASN A 251 2.35 -28.19 13.30
CA ASN A 251 2.16 -29.63 13.53
C ASN A 251 1.51 -29.95 14.88
N HIS A 252 1.51 -29.00 15.83
CA HIS A 252 0.87 -29.13 17.13
C HIS A 252 0.02 -27.90 17.45
N LEU A 253 -1.21 -27.87 16.92
CA LEU A 253 -2.21 -26.82 17.17
C LEU A 253 -2.74 -26.89 18.62
N ASP A 254 -1.92 -26.50 19.60
CA ASP A 254 -2.35 -26.34 21.00
C ASP A 254 -2.67 -24.85 21.28
N ALA A 255 -3.94 -24.58 21.58
CA ALA A 255 -4.42 -23.24 21.94
C ALA A 255 -3.69 -22.67 23.16
N VAL A 256 -3.23 -23.52 24.09
CA VAL A 256 -2.45 -23.12 25.26
C VAL A 256 -1.03 -22.69 24.86
N GLN A 257 -0.42 -23.35 23.87
CA GLN A 257 0.86 -22.95 23.31
C GLN A 257 0.75 -21.63 22.55
N GLY A 258 -0.32 -21.44 21.77
CA GLY A 258 -0.63 -20.16 21.11
C GLY A 258 -0.81 -19.00 22.11
N LEU A 259 -1.52 -19.23 23.22
CA LEU A 259 -1.65 -18.23 24.28
C LEU A 259 -0.31 -17.95 24.99
N ARG A 260 0.42 -18.99 25.42
CA ARG A 260 1.72 -18.83 26.10
C ARG A 260 2.74 -18.06 25.26
N SER A 261 2.69 -18.26 23.96
CA SER A 261 3.62 -17.63 23.03
C SER A 261 3.19 -16.23 22.57
N LEU A 262 1.89 -15.90 22.64
CA LEU A 262 1.38 -14.53 22.60
C LEU A 262 1.83 -13.71 23.83
N PHE A 263 1.88 -14.34 25.01
CA PHE A 263 2.20 -13.68 26.30
C PHE A 263 3.63 -13.90 26.83
N GLY A 264 4.51 -14.57 26.08
CA GLY A 264 5.91 -14.75 26.47
C GLY A 264 6.69 -13.43 26.49
N TYR A 265 7.62 -13.23 27.44
CA TYR A 265 8.34 -11.97 27.63
C TYR A 265 9.04 -11.46 26.35
N VAL A 266 9.74 -12.35 25.62
CA VAL A 266 10.41 -12.02 24.35
C VAL A 266 9.40 -11.60 23.27
N SER A 267 8.25 -12.27 23.22
CA SER A 267 7.14 -11.97 22.30
C SER A 267 6.50 -10.62 22.60
N ILE A 268 6.30 -10.27 23.88
CA ILE A 268 5.76 -8.97 24.28
C ILE A 268 6.73 -7.84 23.92
N SER A 269 8.03 -8.00 24.18
CA SER A 269 9.05 -7.00 23.83
C SER A 269 9.12 -6.75 22.33
N GLN A 270 9.13 -7.83 21.52
CA GLN A 270 9.10 -7.73 20.06
C GLN A 270 7.83 -7.05 19.56
N ARG A 271 6.66 -7.42 20.07
CA ARG A 271 5.37 -6.82 19.69
C ARG A 271 5.30 -5.35 20.06
N LEU A 272 5.69 -4.97 21.28
CA LEU A 272 5.77 -3.56 21.69
C LEU A 272 6.74 -2.77 20.81
N SER A 273 7.88 -3.36 20.46
CA SER A 273 8.83 -2.74 19.54
C SER A 273 8.21 -2.52 18.16
N GLN A 274 7.49 -3.51 17.62
CA GLN A 274 6.79 -3.37 16.33
C GLN A 274 5.66 -2.34 16.36
N TYR A 275 4.92 -2.26 17.47
CA TYR A 275 3.92 -1.23 17.69
C TYR A 275 4.56 0.16 17.60
N TRP A 276 5.63 0.41 18.35
CA TRP A 276 6.30 1.71 18.35
C TRP A 276 7.05 2.02 17.05
N ASN A 277 7.59 1.00 16.37
CA ASN A 277 8.18 1.15 15.04
C ASN A 277 7.17 1.68 14.02
N SER A 278 5.89 1.28 14.13
CA SER A 278 4.81 1.81 13.28
C SER A 278 4.57 3.31 13.47
N PHE A 279 4.95 3.86 14.63
CA PHE A 279 4.88 5.30 14.94
C PHE A 279 6.24 6.01 14.88
N ASN A 280 7.29 5.34 14.40
CA ASN A 280 8.62 5.93 14.30
C ASN A 280 8.58 7.12 13.31
N PRO A 281 8.97 8.35 13.72
CA PRO A 281 8.93 9.51 12.84
C PRO A 281 9.76 9.34 11.55
N SER A 282 10.88 8.61 11.62
CA SER A 282 11.71 8.29 10.44
C SER A 282 10.92 7.52 9.39
N PHE A 283 10.16 6.51 9.85
CA PHE A 283 9.28 5.72 9.02
C PHE A 283 8.08 6.54 8.51
N LEU A 284 7.43 7.30 9.39
CA LEU A 284 6.23 8.06 9.05
C LEU A 284 6.49 9.25 8.11
N PHE A 285 7.66 9.91 8.17
CA PHE A 285 7.86 11.18 7.46
C PHE A 285 9.16 11.29 6.64
N PHE A 286 10.20 10.48 6.91
CA PHE A 286 11.54 10.68 6.33
C PHE A 286 12.05 9.55 5.42
N GLY A 287 11.26 8.49 5.20
CA GLY A 287 11.61 7.44 4.25
C GLY A 287 12.31 6.22 4.87
N GLY A 288 11.90 5.81 6.08
CA GLY A 288 12.41 4.62 6.77
C GLY A 288 11.85 3.27 6.28
N GLY A 289 11.35 3.17 5.05
CA GLY A 289 10.77 1.94 4.51
C GLY A 289 11.86 0.91 4.17
N THR A 290 11.70 -0.33 4.65
CA THR A 290 12.65 -1.43 4.40
C THR A 290 12.43 -2.05 3.02
N LYS A 291 11.16 -2.25 2.63
CA LYS A 291 10.79 -2.82 1.32
C LYS A 291 10.71 -1.72 0.26
N LEU A 292 11.72 -1.63 -0.61
CA LEU A 292 11.76 -0.63 -1.69
C LEU A 292 10.61 -0.76 -2.69
N MET A 293 9.98 -1.92 -2.83
CA MET A 293 8.74 -2.04 -3.62
C MET A 293 7.58 -1.21 -3.06
N PHE A 294 7.56 -0.90 -1.75
CA PHE A 294 6.49 -0.13 -1.10
C PHE A 294 6.91 1.25 -0.62
N SER A 295 8.15 1.66 -0.91
CA SER A 295 8.66 2.96 -0.49
C SER A 295 9.70 3.47 -1.48
N THR A 296 9.61 4.75 -1.85
CA THR A 296 10.68 5.41 -2.60
C THR A 296 11.89 5.75 -1.72
N ASN A 297 11.71 5.75 -0.39
CA ASN A 297 12.65 6.22 0.64
C ASN A 297 13.08 7.69 0.50
N LEU A 298 12.43 8.48 -0.36
CA LEU A 298 12.58 9.94 -0.39
C LEU A 298 11.67 10.65 0.62
N VAL A 299 10.53 10.04 0.91
CA VAL A 299 9.51 10.54 1.82
C VAL A 299 8.97 9.35 2.62
N GLY A 300 8.50 9.59 3.85
CA GLY A 300 7.85 8.56 4.65
C GLY A 300 6.42 8.24 4.20
N VAL A 301 5.71 7.54 5.07
CA VAL A 301 4.28 7.20 4.90
C VAL A 301 3.43 8.42 4.55
N PHE A 302 3.66 9.52 5.26
CA PHE A 302 3.04 10.82 5.08
C PHE A 302 4.05 11.88 4.65
N LEU A 303 3.56 12.97 4.09
CA LEU A 303 4.37 14.16 3.82
C LEU A 303 4.76 14.86 5.13
N LEU A 304 5.94 15.48 5.17
CA LEU A 304 6.48 16.13 6.36
C LEU A 304 5.58 17.25 6.92
N PRO A 305 4.96 18.13 6.11
CA PRO A 305 4.01 19.13 6.62
C PRO A 305 2.85 18.53 7.41
N LEU A 306 2.44 17.29 7.08
CA LEU A 306 1.37 16.58 7.79
C LEU A 306 1.77 16.28 9.24
N ALA A 307 3.07 16.12 9.56
CA ALA A 307 3.54 15.88 10.93
C ALA A 307 3.13 17.01 11.88
N VAL A 308 3.27 18.27 11.44
CA VAL A 308 2.90 19.43 12.26
C VAL A 308 1.40 19.43 12.54
N PHE A 309 0.60 19.19 11.49
CA PHE A 309 -0.84 19.10 11.62
C PHE A 309 -1.27 17.92 12.50
N LEU A 310 -0.64 16.77 12.36
CA LEU A 310 -0.94 15.56 13.14
C LEU A 310 -0.67 15.79 14.63
N VAL A 311 0.48 16.37 15.00
CA VAL A 311 0.80 16.65 16.41
C VAL A 311 -0.20 17.63 17.02
N LEU A 312 -0.54 18.71 16.31
CA LEU A 312 -1.53 19.68 16.77
C LEU A 312 -2.94 19.09 16.86
N GLY A 313 -3.28 18.22 15.92
CA GLY A 313 -4.53 17.47 15.90
C GLY A 313 -4.67 16.51 17.08
N ILE A 314 -3.63 15.73 17.36
CA ILE A 314 -3.56 14.86 18.54
C ILE A 314 -3.67 15.69 19.81
N TYR A 315 -2.91 16.78 19.93
CA TYR A 315 -2.99 17.69 21.08
C TYR A 315 -4.42 18.21 21.27
N ARG A 316 -5.06 18.71 20.21
CA ARG A 316 -6.43 19.21 20.25
C ARG A 316 -7.40 18.11 20.64
N ALA A 317 -7.28 16.91 20.07
CA ALA A 317 -8.18 15.80 20.35
C ALA A 317 -8.03 15.21 21.76
N VAL A 318 -6.84 15.29 22.34
CA VAL A 318 -6.62 14.88 23.73
C VAL A 318 -7.16 15.94 24.71
N THR A 319 -6.91 17.21 24.44
CA THR A 319 -7.23 18.31 25.37
C THR A 319 -8.67 18.81 25.28
N HIS A 320 -9.29 18.71 24.10
CA HIS A 320 -10.64 19.19 23.83
C HIS A 320 -11.46 18.06 23.23
N ARG A 321 -11.99 17.20 24.11
CA ARG A 321 -12.88 16.09 23.75
C ARG A 321 -14.32 16.56 23.64
N ASP A 322 -14.54 17.60 22.85
CA ASP A 322 -15.84 18.26 22.70
C ASP A 322 -16.88 17.30 22.08
N SER A 323 -16.43 16.33 21.29
CA SER A 323 -17.24 15.23 20.75
C SER A 323 -16.62 13.86 21.05
N PRO A 324 -17.42 12.82 21.39
CA PRO A 324 -16.96 11.44 21.49
C PRO A 324 -16.21 10.93 20.25
N MET A 325 -16.49 11.49 19.07
CA MET A 325 -15.86 11.08 17.82
C MET A 325 -14.37 11.45 17.75
N TYR A 326 -13.92 12.48 18.47
CA TYR A 326 -12.50 12.78 18.63
C TYR A 326 -11.76 11.64 19.34
N LEU A 327 -12.39 11.03 20.35
CA LEU A 327 -11.84 9.85 21.02
C LEU A 327 -11.79 8.65 20.08
N ILE A 328 -12.82 8.44 19.25
CA ILE A 328 -12.84 7.34 18.28
C ILE A 328 -11.74 7.49 17.24
N VAL A 329 -11.52 8.69 16.71
CA VAL A 329 -10.42 8.94 15.76
C VAL A 329 -9.05 8.74 16.42
N LEU A 330 -8.87 9.20 17.67
CA LEU A 330 -7.62 9.01 18.42
C LEU A 330 -7.34 7.53 18.71
N LEU A 331 -8.34 6.79 19.20
CA LEU A 331 -8.23 5.35 19.47
C LEU A 331 -8.06 4.56 18.17
N GLY A 332 -8.73 4.96 17.09
CA GLY A 332 -8.57 4.39 15.76
C GLY A 332 -7.13 4.54 15.25
N PHE A 333 -6.54 5.72 15.43
CA PHE A 333 -5.13 5.96 15.09
C PHE A 333 -4.19 5.10 15.95
N ALA A 334 -4.39 5.07 17.27
CA ALA A 334 -3.57 4.28 18.18
C ALA A 334 -3.66 2.77 17.93
N THR A 335 -4.85 2.26 17.58
CA THR A 335 -5.07 0.84 17.36
C THR A 335 -4.77 0.38 15.93
N ALA A 336 -4.58 1.30 14.97
CA ALA A 336 -4.34 0.98 13.56
C ALA A 336 -3.22 -0.05 13.27
N PRO A 337 -2.08 -0.08 13.99
CA PRO A 337 -1.03 -1.07 13.73
C PRO A 337 -1.22 -2.39 14.50
N LEU A 338 -2.35 -2.64 15.17
CA LEU A 338 -2.53 -3.86 15.98
C LEU A 338 -2.38 -5.16 15.16
N ALA A 339 -2.81 -5.17 13.90
CA ALA A 339 -2.61 -6.33 13.03
C ALA A 339 -1.13 -6.56 12.68
N ALA A 340 -0.31 -5.51 12.63
CA ALA A 340 1.14 -5.61 12.40
C ALA A 340 1.87 -6.30 13.58
N LEU A 341 1.23 -6.43 14.74
CA LEU A 341 1.81 -7.11 15.90
C LEU A 341 1.80 -8.63 15.76
N ILE A 342 0.98 -9.18 14.86
CA ILE A 342 0.83 -10.64 14.70
C ILE A 342 2.00 -11.21 13.91
N VAL A 343 2.39 -10.53 12.84
CA VAL A 343 3.51 -10.94 12.00
C VAL A 343 4.55 -9.81 12.01
N ALA A 344 5.71 -10.11 12.58
CA ALA A 344 6.79 -9.14 12.73
C ALA A 344 7.44 -8.87 11.36
N GLU A 345 7.13 -7.71 10.77
CA GLU A 345 7.91 -7.15 9.66
C GLU A 345 8.16 -5.67 9.95
N GLU A 346 9.43 -5.32 10.06
CA GLU A 346 9.83 -3.95 10.39
C GLU A 346 9.47 -2.98 9.26
N ASN A 347 8.87 -1.84 9.65
CA ASN A 347 8.53 -0.74 8.75
C ASN A 347 7.62 -1.14 7.56
N ALA A 348 6.70 -2.07 7.82
CA ALA A 348 5.74 -2.59 6.84
C ALA A 348 4.40 -1.84 6.87
N ILE A 349 4.31 -0.69 6.18
CA ILE A 349 3.10 0.16 6.23
C ILE A 349 1.84 -0.56 5.73
N PHE A 350 1.96 -1.52 4.80
CA PHE A 350 0.85 -2.34 4.30
C PHE A 350 0.12 -3.15 5.40
N ARG A 351 0.72 -3.33 6.58
CA ARG A 351 0.05 -3.95 7.75
C ARG A 351 -0.64 -2.94 8.67
N ALA A 352 -0.41 -1.65 8.45
CA ALA A 352 -0.91 -0.56 9.28
C ALA A 352 -1.53 0.58 8.44
N LEU A 353 -1.97 0.31 7.20
CA LEU A 353 -2.67 1.29 6.35
C LEU A 353 -3.89 1.95 7.00
N PRO A 354 -4.60 1.35 7.98
CA PRO A 354 -5.59 2.09 8.73
C PRO A 354 -5.07 3.37 9.43
N LEU A 355 -3.75 3.52 9.63
CA LEU A 355 -3.16 4.77 10.12
C LEU A 355 -3.50 5.95 9.21
N LEU A 356 -3.68 5.73 7.91
CA LEU A 356 -3.88 6.79 6.93
C LEU A 356 -5.18 7.57 7.16
N PRO A 357 -6.38 6.95 7.17
CA PRO A 357 -7.61 7.70 7.39
C PRO A 357 -7.66 8.41 8.74
N PHE A 358 -7.26 7.76 9.83
CA PHE A 358 -7.26 8.41 11.15
C PHE A 358 -6.20 9.50 11.26
N GLY A 359 -5.00 9.28 10.72
CA GLY A 359 -3.91 10.26 10.71
C GLY A 359 -4.28 11.52 9.91
N VAL A 360 -4.95 11.36 8.77
CA VAL A 360 -5.46 12.49 7.97
C VAL A 360 -6.59 13.25 8.69
N LEU A 361 -7.51 12.56 9.37
CA LEU A 361 -8.55 13.23 10.17
C LEU A 361 -7.93 14.01 11.34
N LEU A 362 -7.00 13.41 12.08
CA LEU A 362 -6.25 14.11 13.13
C LEU A 362 -5.49 15.32 12.56
N ALA A 363 -4.78 15.16 11.44
CA ALA A 363 -4.12 16.26 10.78
C ALA A 363 -5.11 17.37 10.40
N THR A 364 -6.30 17.03 9.92
CA THR A 364 -7.34 18.00 9.56
C THR A 364 -7.86 18.76 10.79
N ILE A 365 -8.01 18.10 11.94
CA ILE A 365 -8.28 18.77 13.24
C ILE A 365 -7.16 19.78 13.56
N GLY A 366 -5.89 19.41 13.33
CA GLY A 366 -4.77 20.32 13.51
C GLY A 366 -4.77 21.52 12.55
N VAL A 367 -5.19 21.31 11.29
CA VAL A 367 -5.39 22.39 10.32
C VAL A 367 -6.50 23.33 10.79
N GLU A 368 -7.65 22.81 11.19
CA GLU A 368 -8.77 23.60 11.73
C GLU A 368 -8.36 24.42 12.96
N TYR A 369 -7.59 23.80 13.86
CA TYR A 369 -7.05 24.49 15.03
C TYR A 369 -6.14 25.66 14.63
N LEU A 370 -5.20 25.47 13.71
CA LEU A 370 -4.37 26.58 13.20
C LEU A 370 -5.18 27.62 12.43
N TRP A 371 -6.25 27.20 11.77
CA TRP A 371 -7.09 28.10 10.98
C TRP A 371 -7.89 29.07 11.87
N SER A 372 -8.35 28.59 13.03
CA SER A 372 -9.17 29.34 13.99
C SER A 372 -8.36 30.04 15.09
N ALA A 373 -7.14 29.58 15.39
CA ALA A 373 -6.32 30.12 16.47
C ALA A 373 -5.82 31.55 16.19
N ALA A 374 -6.15 32.48 17.09
CA ALA A 374 -5.59 33.83 17.12
C ALA A 374 -4.14 33.84 17.62
N ILE A 375 -3.32 34.73 17.07
CA ILE A 375 -1.94 34.93 17.55
C ILE A 375 -2.00 35.86 18.77
N LEU A 376 -1.91 35.29 19.96
CA LEU A 376 -2.06 36.02 21.24
C LEU A 376 -0.95 37.05 21.52
N LYS A 377 0.24 36.93 20.89
CA LYS A 377 1.33 37.93 20.94
C LYS A 377 2.15 37.92 19.63
N PRO A 378 2.55 39.09 19.08
CA PRO A 378 3.46 39.13 17.93
C PRO A 378 4.81 38.51 18.31
N ARG A 379 5.21 37.45 17.59
CA ARG A 379 6.44 36.68 17.81
C ARG A 379 7.57 37.02 16.84
N GLY A 380 7.42 38.07 16.02
CA GLY A 380 8.48 38.55 15.12
C GLY A 380 9.86 38.79 15.78
N PRO A 381 9.95 39.25 17.05
CA PRO A 381 11.23 39.36 17.75
C PRO A 381 11.96 38.02 17.99
N LEU A 382 11.24 36.90 17.99
CA LEU A 382 11.80 35.55 18.21
C LEU A 382 12.28 34.90 16.90
N TYR A 383 11.53 35.06 15.81
CA TYR A 383 11.86 34.41 14.52
C TYR A 383 12.93 35.13 13.71
N LYS A 384 13.04 36.46 13.85
CA LYS A 384 14.07 37.27 13.17
C LYS A 384 15.51 36.83 13.52
N PRO A 385 15.92 36.70 14.80
CA PRO A 385 17.27 36.26 15.13
C PRO A 385 17.56 34.83 14.66
N VAL A 386 16.59 33.91 14.77
CA VAL A 386 16.74 32.52 14.28
C VAL A 386 16.91 32.48 12.76
N GLY A 387 16.14 33.26 12.02
CA GLY A 387 16.28 33.39 10.57
C GLY A 387 17.60 34.01 10.13
N ILE A 388 18.09 35.03 10.85
CA ILE A 388 19.39 35.66 10.61
C ILE A 388 20.52 34.64 10.85
N VAL A 389 20.48 33.91 11.96
CA VAL A 389 21.50 32.90 12.29
C VAL A 389 21.48 31.74 11.28
N ALA A 390 20.30 31.25 10.90
CA ALA A 390 20.17 30.19 9.91
C ALA A 390 20.68 30.61 8.51
N LEU A 391 20.35 31.84 8.09
CA LEU A 391 20.80 32.40 6.81
C LEU A 391 22.31 32.66 6.81
N ALA A 392 22.85 33.22 7.90
CA ALA A 392 24.28 33.43 8.08
C ALA A 392 25.05 32.10 8.10
N GLY A 393 24.51 31.08 8.78
CA GLY A 393 25.07 29.73 8.79
C GLY A 393 25.05 29.07 7.40
N GLY A 394 23.94 29.19 6.66
CA GLY A 394 23.82 28.70 5.29
C GLY A 394 24.80 29.40 4.33
N ALA A 395 24.94 30.73 4.44
CA ALA A 395 25.89 31.50 3.66
C ALA A 395 27.35 31.17 4.01
N ALA A 396 27.69 31.05 5.30
CA ALA A 396 29.02 30.66 5.75
C ALA A 396 29.39 29.25 5.29
N TYR A 397 28.46 28.30 5.34
CA TYR A 397 28.66 26.95 4.83
C TYR A 397 28.84 26.92 3.31
N MET A 398 28.08 27.74 2.57
CA MET A 398 28.26 27.89 1.12
C MET A 398 29.64 28.47 0.78
N VAL A 399 30.09 29.51 1.48
CA VAL A 399 31.42 30.10 1.30
C VAL A 399 32.51 29.09 1.66
N TRP A 400 32.38 28.37 2.77
CA TRP A 400 33.32 27.33 3.18
C TRP A 400 33.45 26.23 2.12
N THR A 401 32.33 25.74 1.59
CA THR A 401 32.33 24.69 0.55
C THR A 401 32.87 25.19 -0.79
N LEU A 402 32.60 26.45 -1.16
CA LEU A 402 33.23 27.09 -2.32
C LEU A 402 34.76 27.19 -2.18
N ILE A 403 35.26 27.55 -1.00
CA ILE A 403 36.71 27.68 -0.73
C ILE A 403 37.38 26.30 -0.67
N THR A 404 36.74 25.31 -0.04
CA THR A 404 37.36 24.01 0.24
C THR A 404 37.15 22.98 -0.87
N GLN A 405 36.06 23.08 -1.64
CA GLN A 405 35.67 22.07 -2.63
C GLN A 405 35.46 22.65 -4.04
N LEU A 406 35.61 23.97 -4.24
CA LEU A 406 35.42 24.68 -5.51
C LEU A 406 34.06 24.41 -6.19
N ARG A 407 33.08 23.90 -5.43
CA ARG A 407 31.72 23.59 -5.89
C ARG A 407 30.72 23.89 -4.77
N VAL A 408 29.58 24.45 -5.15
CA VAL A 408 28.45 24.63 -4.22
C VAL A 408 27.80 23.26 -4.01
N THR A 409 27.76 22.78 -2.76
CA THR A 409 27.14 21.50 -2.43
C THR A 409 25.62 21.58 -2.60
N ARG A 410 24.95 20.47 -2.95
CA ARG A 410 23.48 20.44 -3.08
C ARG A 410 22.73 20.88 -1.82
N SER A 411 23.41 20.88 -0.66
CA SER A 411 22.88 21.24 0.65
C SER A 411 22.93 22.74 0.96
N SER A 412 23.77 23.54 0.29
CA SER A 412 23.95 24.96 0.62
C SER A 412 22.74 25.82 0.20
N LEU A 413 22.14 25.51 -0.96
CA LEU A 413 20.96 26.22 -1.49
C LEU A 413 19.71 26.02 -0.61
N PRO A 414 19.36 24.80 -0.17
CA PRO A 414 18.27 24.58 0.79
C PRO A 414 18.44 25.32 2.11
N LEU A 415 19.65 25.36 2.68
CA LEU A 415 19.94 26.05 3.95
C LEU A 415 19.69 27.56 3.85
N ILE A 416 20.14 28.17 2.75
CA ILE A 416 19.89 29.59 2.47
C ILE A 416 18.40 29.85 2.22
N ALA A 417 17.71 28.97 1.49
CA ALA A 417 16.27 29.07 1.25
C ALA A 417 15.45 28.96 2.56
N VAL A 418 15.84 28.07 3.47
CA VAL A 418 15.24 27.93 4.81
C VAL A 418 15.48 29.19 5.64
N GLY A 419 16.70 29.73 5.66
CA GLY A 419 17.01 31.00 6.33
C GLY A 419 16.20 32.18 5.80
N MET A 420 16.06 32.29 4.46
CA MET A 420 15.22 33.32 3.83
C MET A 420 13.75 33.13 4.16
N GLY A 421 13.27 31.88 4.17
CA GLY A 421 11.91 31.53 4.57
C GLY A 421 11.60 31.95 6.00
N ILE A 422 12.49 31.68 6.96
CA ILE A 422 12.31 32.06 8.37
C ILE A 422 12.34 33.59 8.53
N LEU A 423 13.19 34.31 7.79
CA LEU A 423 13.22 35.77 7.80
C LEU A 423 11.95 36.39 7.20
N LEU A 424 11.44 35.81 6.11
CA LEU A 424 10.17 36.21 5.51
C LEU A 424 9.01 35.95 6.48
N ILE A 425 8.98 34.80 7.14
CA ILE A 425 8.02 34.49 8.21
C ILE A 425 8.16 35.49 9.36
N GLY A 426 9.37 35.84 9.76
CA GLY A 426 9.63 36.87 10.78
C GLY A 426 9.07 38.24 10.40
N ARG A 427 9.22 38.68 9.15
CA ARG A 427 8.65 39.95 8.65
C ARG A 427 7.13 39.91 8.49
N VAL A 428 6.58 38.78 8.08
CA VAL A 428 5.14 38.60 7.83
C VAL A 428 4.39 38.33 9.13
N SER A 429 5.00 37.68 10.12
CA SER A 429 4.39 37.34 11.41
C SER A 429 3.95 38.54 12.24
N ASP A 430 4.56 39.71 12.04
CA ASP A 430 4.15 40.97 12.69
C ASP A 430 2.84 41.53 12.09
N ARG A 431 2.47 41.12 10.87
CA ARG A 431 1.24 41.52 10.17
C ARG A 431 0.14 40.45 10.21
N VAL A 432 0.51 39.20 10.49
CA VAL A 432 -0.42 38.07 10.57
C VAL A 432 -1.03 38.02 11.97
N LYS A 433 -2.36 38.12 12.05
CA LYS A 433 -3.13 38.04 13.31
C LYS A 433 -3.63 36.64 13.64
N GLN A 434 -3.50 35.68 12.72
CA GLN A 434 -4.06 34.32 12.83
C GLN A 434 -3.06 33.27 12.31
N TRP A 435 -2.98 32.11 12.95
CA TRP A 435 -2.10 31.01 12.53
C TRP A 435 -2.43 30.43 11.14
N ARG A 436 -3.54 30.87 10.53
CA ARG A 436 -3.97 30.55 9.17
C ARG A 436 -2.88 30.68 8.11
N PHE A 437 -2.00 31.69 8.19
CA PHE A 437 -0.89 31.82 7.24
C PHE A 437 0.05 30.61 7.27
N VAL A 438 0.38 30.13 8.48
CA VAL A 438 1.23 28.94 8.66
C VAL A 438 0.54 27.70 8.10
N ALA A 439 -0.76 27.53 8.35
CA ALA A 439 -1.54 26.45 7.77
C ALA A 439 -1.52 26.48 6.23
N VAL A 440 -1.70 27.66 5.62
CA VAL A 440 -1.62 27.82 4.15
C VAL A 440 -0.23 27.46 3.62
N CYS A 441 0.84 27.93 4.26
CA CYS A 441 2.20 27.60 3.85
C CYS A 441 2.48 26.09 3.93
N LEU A 442 2.09 25.43 5.03
CA LEU A 442 2.26 23.99 5.20
C LEU A 442 1.43 23.20 4.18
N LEU A 443 0.19 23.59 3.91
CA LEU A 443 -0.66 22.99 2.87
C LEU A 443 -0.05 23.18 1.47
N ALA A 444 0.56 24.33 1.18
CA ALA A 444 1.23 24.59 -0.09
C ALA A 444 2.53 23.78 -0.26
N LEU A 445 3.23 23.46 0.84
CA LEU A 445 4.42 22.61 0.80
C LEU A 445 4.09 21.14 0.50
N MET A 446 2.88 20.67 0.80
CA MET A 446 2.46 19.29 0.54
C MET A 446 2.57 18.90 -0.95
N PRO A 447 1.94 19.60 -1.92
CA PRO A 447 2.08 19.26 -3.33
C PRO A 447 3.51 19.43 -3.85
N ILE A 448 4.30 20.36 -3.28
CA ILE A 448 5.72 20.54 -3.66
C ILE A 448 6.56 19.33 -3.24
N GLN A 449 6.42 18.85 -2.00
CA GLN A 449 7.12 17.65 -1.55
C GLN A 449 6.60 16.41 -2.27
N PHE A 450 5.28 16.30 -2.46
CA PHE A 450 4.67 15.20 -3.21
C PHE A 450 5.16 15.14 -4.65
N TRP A 451 5.41 16.28 -5.30
CA TRP A 451 5.99 16.32 -6.63
C TRP A 451 7.36 15.64 -6.71
N SER A 452 8.23 15.83 -5.71
CA SER A 452 9.52 15.15 -5.62
C SER A 452 9.34 13.63 -5.54
N PHE A 453 8.45 13.18 -4.63
CA PHE A 453 8.08 11.77 -4.50
C PHE A 453 7.51 11.19 -5.82
N TRP A 454 6.59 11.91 -6.44
CA TRP A 454 5.89 11.49 -7.65
C TRP A 454 6.84 11.41 -8.85
N SER A 455 7.71 12.40 -9.01
CA SER A 455 8.73 12.40 -10.07
C SER A 455 9.68 11.21 -9.93
N ASP A 456 10.16 10.94 -8.71
CA ASP A 456 11.03 9.79 -8.43
C ASP A 456 10.30 8.46 -8.67
N TYR A 457 9.04 8.33 -8.25
CA TYR A 457 8.21 7.15 -8.46
C TYR A 457 8.13 6.74 -9.95
N PHE A 458 8.10 7.72 -10.87
CA PHE A 458 8.08 7.45 -12.32
C PHE A 458 9.48 7.42 -12.97
N SER A 459 10.55 7.64 -12.21
CA SER A 459 11.93 7.64 -12.70
C SER A 459 12.80 6.67 -11.91
N ASP A 460 13.67 7.16 -11.03
CA ASP A 460 14.72 6.39 -10.38
C ASP A 460 14.17 5.28 -9.46
N TYR A 461 12.98 5.48 -8.87
CA TYR A 461 12.31 4.46 -8.07
C TYR A 461 12.12 3.15 -8.85
N ARG A 462 11.81 3.22 -10.15
CA ARG A 462 11.60 2.03 -10.97
C ARG A 462 12.87 1.19 -11.02
N VAL A 463 14.02 1.83 -11.17
CA VAL A 463 15.32 1.15 -11.17
C VAL A 463 15.59 0.55 -9.80
N ARG A 464 15.39 1.31 -8.71
CA ARG A 464 15.66 0.85 -7.33
C ARG A 464 14.73 -0.29 -6.87
N SER A 465 13.49 -0.30 -7.32
CA SER A 465 12.47 -1.31 -6.96
C SER A 465 12.46 -2.53 -7.89
N SER A 466 13.01 -2.43 -9.11
CA SER A 466 12.97 -3.52 -10.11
C SER A 466 13.47 -4.87 -9.58
N TYR A 467 14.59 -4.87 -8.85
CA TYR A 467 15.17 -6.08 -8.26
C TYR A 467 14.24 -6.73 -7.21
N TRP A 468 13.49 -5.92 -6.45
CA TRP A 468 12.50 -6.41 -5.48
C TRP A 468 11.29 -7.05 -6.16
N LEU A 469 10.98 -6.60 -7.37
CA LEU A 469 9.87 -7.09 -8.19
C LEU A 469 10.31 -8.21 -9.13
N GLY A 470 11.42 -8.87 -8.83
CA GLY A 470 11.85 -10.02 -9.62
C GLY A 470 12.39 -9.67 -11.00
N GLY A 471 12.96 -8.48 -11.15
CA GLY A 471 13.63 -8.02 -12.36
C GLY A 471 12.77 -8.10 -13.64
N ASN A 472 13.39 -7.98 -14.81
CA ASN A 472 12.73 -7.94 -16.11
C ASN A 472 12.24 -9.33 -16.58
N ILE A 473 11.52 -10.03 -15.71
CA ILE A 473 10.88 -11.32 -16.01
C ILE A 473 9.84 -11.16 -17.10
N ARG A 474 9.18 -9.99 -17.16
CA ARG A 474 8.32 -9.59 -18.27
C ARG A 474 9.03 -9.76 -19.61
N GLY A 475 10.14 -9.04 -19.80
CA GLY A 475 10.88 -9.07 -21.05
C GLY A 475 11.41 -10.46 -21.39
N ALA A 476 11.78 -11.25 -20.39
CA ALA A 476 12.21 -12.64 -20.58
C ALA A 476 11.11 -13.54 -21.13
N LEU A 477 9.92 -13.49 -20.53
CA LEU A 477 8.80 -14.33 -20.95
C LEU A 477 8.20 -13.84 -22.28
N GLU A 478 8.12 -12.53 -22.49
CA GLU A 478 7.67 -11.95 -23.76
C GLU A 478 8.63 -12.28 -24.92
N GLU A 479 9.96 -12.22 -24.71
CA GLU A 479 10.93 -12.62 -25.75
C GLU A 479 10.79 -14.09 -26.14
N ILE A 480 10.51 -15.00 -25.19
CA ILE A 480 10.30 -16.42 -25.50
C ILE A 480 9.05 -16.61 -26.36
N ILE A 481 7.95 -15.92 -26.02
CA ILE A 481 6.71 -15.98 -26.80
C ILE A 481 6.94 -15.44 -28.21
N ASP A 482 7.57 -14.27 -28.33
CA ASP A 482 7.83 -13.59 -29.60
C ASP A 482 8.82 -14.36 -30.48
N ARG A 483 9.82 -14.99 -29.88
CA ARG A 483 10.80 -15.82 -30.59
C ARG A 483 10.20 -17.14 -31.03
N GLU A 484 9.43 -17.80 -30.19
CA GLU A 484 8.72 -19.02 -30.59
C GLU A 484 7.78 -18.75 -31.77
N GLN A 485 7.10 -17.60 -31.80
CA GLN A 485 6.24 -17.22 -32.92
C GLN A 485 7.01 -17.00 -34.24
N ARG A 486 8.26 -16.54 -34.16
CA ARG A 486 9.12 -16.32 -35.35
C ARG A 486 9.81 -17.60 -35.82
N GLU A 487 10.31 -18.40 -34.88
CA GLU A 487 11.25 -19.50 -35.14
C GLU A 487 10.61 -20.88 -34.96
N HIS A 488 9.39 -20.96 -34.46
CA HIS A 488 8.62 -22.19 -34.21
C HIS A 488 9.40 -23.20 -33.35
N ALA A 489 10.06 -22.68 -32.30
CA ALA A 489 10.87 -23.46 -31.38
C ALA A 489 10.10 -24.68 -30.84
N PRO A 490 10.58 -25.93 -30.97
CA PRO A 490 9.78 -27.12 -30.65
C PRO A 490 9.23 -27.14 -29.22
N ARG A 491 10.06 -26.73 -28.25
CA ARG A 491 9.75 -26.71 -26.82
C ARG A 491 10.37 -25.50 -26.13
N VAL A 492 9.80 -25.16 -24.97
CA VAL A 492 10.29 -24.12 -24.06
C VAL A 492 10.76 -24.81 -22.77
N TYR A 493 11.91 -24.41 -22.28
CA TYR A 493 12.55 -24.99 -21.11
C TYR A 493 12.89 -23.92 -20.09
N PHE A 494 12.63 -24.19 -18.82
CA PHE A 494 12.98 -23.28 -17.73
C PHE A 494 14.06 -23.89 -16.84
N SER A 495 15.24 -23.26 -16.80
CA SER A 495 16.27 -23.63 -15.83
C SER A 495 15.82 -23.23 -14.43
N THR A 496 16.30 -23.96 -13.43
CA THR A 496 16.17 -23.52 -12.04
C THR A 496 16.83 -22.15 -11.90
N LEU A 497 16.02 -21.12 -11.61
CA LEU A 497 16.52 -19.77 -11.44
C LEU A 497 17.37 -19.70 -10.17
N LYS A 498 18.61 -19.23 -10.30
CA LYS A 498 19.57 -19.05 -9.20
C LYS A 498 20.14 -17.65 -9.25
N ALA A 499 20.31 -17.03 -8.08
CA ALA A 499 21.04 -15.78 -7.95
C ALA A 499 22.53 -15.98 -8.31
N THR A 500 23.24 -14.90 -8.58
CA THR A 500 24.70 -14.92 -8.86
C THR A 500 25.52 -15.48 -7.69
N SER A 501 24.96 -15.49 -6.47
CA SER A 501 25.53 -16.12 -5.28
C SER A 501 25.34 -17.65 -5.24
N GLY A 502 24.65 -18.24 -6.22
CA GLY A 502 24.30 -19.65 -6.27
C GLY A 502 23.07 -20.04 -5.45
N GLN A 503 22.49 -19.10 -4.69
CA GLN A 503 21.25 -19.35 -3.95
C GLN A 503 20.05 -19.47 -4.87
N LEU A 504 19.09 -20.32 -4.49
CA LEU A 504 17.86 -20.52 -5.23
C LEU A 504 17.06 -19.22 -5.24
N ASP A 505 16.61 -18.84 -6.43
CA ASP A 505 15.83 -17.64 -6.61
C ASP A 505 14.42 -17.85 -6.06
N GLY A 506 13.94 -16.96 -5.19
CA GLY A 506 12.60 -17.07 -4.62
C GLY A 506 11.48 -17.08 -5.68
N ARG A 507 11.76 -16.57 -6.89
CA ARG A 507 10.85 -16.63 -8.05
C ARG A 507 10.69 -18.03 -8.63
N ASN A 508 11.66 -18.92 -8.44
CA ASN A 508 11.65 -20.23 -9.07
C ASN A 508 10.37 -21.01 -8.73
N SER A 509 9.91 -20.91 -7.48
CA SER A 509 8.66 -21.53 -7.01
C SER A 509 7.39 -20.97 -7.67
N TYR A 510 7.50 -19.84 -8.36
CA TYR A 510 6.36 -19.11 -8.93
C TYR A 510 6.48 -18.88 -10.45
N LEU A 511 7.52 -19.40 -11.09
CA LEU A 511 7.76 -19.19 -12.53
C LEU A 511 6.58 -19.69 -13.37
N ASP A 512 5.93 -20.78 -12.97
CA ASP A 512 4.71 -21.30 -13.60
C ASP A 512 3.55 -20.30 -13.55
N ALA A 513 3.42 -19.55 -12.45
CA ALA A 513 2.37 -18.54 -12.31
C ALA A 513 2.65 -17.34 -13.24
N TYR A 514 3.90 -16.85 -13.26
CA TYR A 514 4.31 -15.81 -14.20
C TYR A 514 4.10 -16.26 -15.65
N TRP A 515 4.49 -17.49 -15.98
CA TRP A 515 4.34 -18.02 -17.33
C TRP A 515 2.88 -18.09 -17.76
N LYS A 516 2.01 -18.68 -16.92
CA LYS A 516 0.56 -18.69 -17.17
C LYS A 516 0.00 -17.29 -17.39
N PHE A 517 0.41 -16.31 -16.58
CA PHE A 517 -0.03 -14.92 -16.72
C PHE A 517 0.30 -14.34 -18.09
N TYR A 518 1.56 -14.45 -18.52
CA TYR A 518 1.99 -13.89 -19.82
C TYR A 518 1.44 -14.69 -21.01
N LEU A 519 1.26 -16.00 -20.88
CA LEU A 519 0.57 -16.80 -21.90
C LEU A 519 -0.90 -16.38 -22.06
N ILE A 520 -1.62 -16.15 -20.97
CA ILE A 520 -3.01 -15.65 -21.03
C ILE A 520 -3.04 -14.25 -21.64
N LYS A 521 -2.13 -13.35 -21.22
CA LYS A 521 -2.01 -11.99 -21.75
C LYS A 521 -1.85 -11.98 -23.27
N HIS A 522 -1.04 -12.90 -23.81
CA HIS A 522 -0.73 -12.98 -25.24
C HIS A 522 -1.59 -14.01 -26.00
N ASN A 523 -2.57 -14.64 -25.35
CA ASN A 523 -3.40 -15.70 -25.93
C ASN A 523 -2.59 -16.87 -26.52
N ARG A 524 -1.53 -17.28 -25.80
CA ARG A 524 -0.56 -18.32 -26.17
C ARG A 524 -0.54 -19.50 -25.18
N GLN A 525 -1.70 -19.81 -24.57
CA GLN A 525 -1.80 -20.93 -23.61
C GLN A 525 -1.39 -22.29 -24.22
N ASP A 526 -1.34 -22.41 -25.55
CA ASP A 526 -0.79 -23.58 -26.27
C ASP A 526 0.65 -23.92 -25.86
N LEU A 527 1.46 -22.92 -25.49
CA LEU A 527 2.84 -23.12 -25.06
C LEU A 527 2.94 -23.82 -23.70
N LEU A 528 1.88 -23.80 -22.88
CA LEU A 528 1.92 -24.43 -21.56
C LEU A 528 2.19 -25.94 -21.66
N ALA A 529 1.60 -26.62 -22.64
CA ALA A 529 1.81 -28.06 -22.88
C ALA A 529 3.21 -28.38 -23.46
N ARG A 530 3.91 -27.36 -23.97
CA ARG A 530 5.26 -27.46 -24.57
C ARG A 530 6.37 -26.96 -23.65
N THR A 531 6.02 -26.62 -22.41
CA THR A 531 6.94 -26.10 -21.41
C THR A 531 7.44 -27.23 -20.50
N MET A 532 8.74 -27.32 -20.29
CA MET A 532 9.37 -28.36 -19.46
C MET A 532 10.42 -27.78 -18.52
N PRO A 533 10.68 -28.40 -17.36
CA PRO A 533 11.84 -28.05 -16.56
C PRO A 533 13.13 -28.39 -17.32
N PHE A 534 14.14 -27.52 -17.22
CA PHE A 534 15.46 -27.75 -17.79
C PHE A 534 16.40 -28.33 -16.75
N GLU A 535 16.90 -29.53 -17.01
CA GLU A 535 17.97 -30.17 -16.26
C GLU A 535 19.25 -30.15 -17.11
N PRO A 536 20.33 -29.47 -16.67
CA PRO A 536 21.54 -29.31 -17.49
C PRO A 536 22.19 -30.62 -17.95
N ARG A 537 22.05 -31.69 -17.16
CA ARG A 537 22.51 -33.05 -17.52
C ARG A 537 21.80 -33.63 -18.75
N ASP A 538 20.59 -33.16 -19.04
CA ASP A 538 19.72 -33.69 -20.09
C ASP A 538 19.75 -32.84 -21.36
N VAL A 539 20.69 -31.89 -21.49
CA VAL A 539 20.83 -30.99 -22.65
C VAL A 539 20.92 -31.72 -24.00
N ARG A 540 21.41 -32.96 -24.01
CA ARG A 540 21.48 -33.79 -25.23
C ARG A 540 20.12 -34.36 -25.65
N ALA A 541 19.18 -34.49 -24.71
CA ALA A 541 17.82 -34.95 -24.96
C ALA A 541 16.86 -33.80 -25.33
N VAL A 542 17.29 -32.55 -25.16
CA VAL A 542 16.55 -31.36 -25.58
C VAL A 542 16.54 -31.29 -27.12
N PRO A 543 15.38 -31.21 -27.79
CA PRO A 543 15.30 -31.09 -29.24
C PRO A 543 16.00 -29.82 -29.75
N SER A 544 16.70 -29.91 -30.87
CA SER A 544 17.34 -28.75 -31.51
C SER A 544 16.32 -27.66 -31.86
N GLY A 545 16.70 -26.40 -31.67
CA GLY A 545 15.85 -25.23 -31.82
C GLY A 545 14.95 -24.94 -30.62
N SER A 546 15.02 -25.72 -29.54
CA SER A 546 14.24 -25.45 -28.32
C SER A 546 14.84 -24.28 -27.55
N LEU A 547 13.97 -23.49 -26.91
CA LEU A 547 14.37 -22.31 -26.13
C LEU A 547 14.55 -22.68 -24.66
N VAL A 548 15.58 -22.11 -24.02
CA VAL A 548 15.86 -22.27 -22.59
C VAL A 548 15.95 -20.89 -21.93
N LEU A 549 15.12 -20.64 -20.91
CA LEU A 549 15.24 -19.46 -20.04
C LEU A 549 16.21 -19.75 -18.89
N ALA A 550 17.15 -18.84 -18.65
CA ALA A 550 18.03 -18.89 -17.50
C ALA A 550 18.37 -17.52 -16.93
N ASN A 551 18.91 -17.50 -15.71
CA ASN A 551 19.53 -16.32 -15.11
C ASN A 551 20.95 -16.13 -15.65
N ILE A 552 21.38 -14.88 -15.76
CA ILE A 552 22.78 -14.56 -16.02
C ILE A 552 23.62 -14.84 -14.76
N GLY A 553 24.79 -15.43 -14.96
CA GLY A 553 25.66 -15.87 -13.86
C GLY A 553 25.35 -17.25 -13.29
N ASP A 554 24.39 -18.01 -13.86
CA ASP A 554 24.27 -19.43 -13.54
C ASP A 554 25.42 -20.22 -14.18
N THR A 555 26.34 -20.68 -13.34
CA THR A 555 27.57 -21.37 -13.75
C THR A 555 27.30 -22.62 -14.59
N THR A 556 26.18 -23.30 -14.33
CA THR A 556 25.82 -24.53 -15.04
C THR A 556 25.44 -24.22 -16.48
N THR A 557 24.54 -23.25 -16.66
CA THR A 557 24.11 -22.79 -17.96
C THR A 557 25.25 -22.11 -18.74
N GLU A 558 26.11 -21.35 -18.08
CA GLU A 558 27.29 -20.73 -18.71
C GLU A 558 28.29 -21.77 -19.22
N THR A 559 28.47 -22.88 -18.50
CA THR A 559 29.32 -23.99 -18.95
C THR A 559 28.77 -24.65 -20.21
N LEU A 560 27.45 -24.81 -20.31
CA LEU A 560 26.77 -25.32 -21.51
C LEU A 560 26.87 -24.36 -22.70
N VAL A 561 26.93 -23.06 -22.45
CA VAL A 561 27.18 -22.08 -23.51
C VAL A 561 28.64 -22.13 -23.95
N ALA A 562 29.58 -22.20 -23.00
CA ALA A 562 31.02 -22.23 -23.29
C ALA A 562 31.45 -23.49 -24.07
N ASN A 563 30.82 -24.64 -23.81
CA ASN A 563 31.10 -25.88 -24.54
C ASN A 563 30.30 -26.04 -25.84
N GLY A 564 29.50 -25.03 -26.22
CA GLY A 564 28.72 -25.01 -27.45
C GLY A 564 27.44 -25.86 -27.43
N ALA A 565 27.05 -26.42 -26.28
CA ALA A 565 25.81 -27.18 -26.15
C ALA A 565 24.56 -26.29 -26.15
N LEU A 566 24.68 -25.01 -25.75
CA LEU A 566 23.62 -24.01 -25.86
C LEU A 566 24.18 -22.75 -26.53
N LYS A 567 23.36 -22.07 -27.31
CA LYS A 567 23.69 -20.80 -27.95
C LYS A 567 22.90 -19.67 -27.30
N ARG A 568 23.57 -18.56 -26.98
CA ARG A 568 22.87 -17.36 -26.52
C ARG A 568 22.15 -16.69 -27.69
N VAL A 569 20.83 -16.51 -27.56
CA VAL A 569 19.99 -15.92 -28.61
C VAL A 569 19.36 -14.58 -28.20
N ALA A 570 19.15 -14.36 -26.91
CA ALA A 570 18.80 -13.04 -26.39
C ALA A 570 19.36 -12.82 -24.99
N THR A 571 19.68 -11.56 -24.69
CA THR A 571 20.04 -11.08 -23.35
C THR A 571 18.98 -10.07 -22.95
N ILE A 572 18.35 -10.28 -21.79
CA ILE A 572 17.29 -9.41 -21.29
C ILE A 572 17.89 -8.50 -20.21
N PRO A 573 18.10 -7.21 -20.52
CA PRO A 573 18.60 -6.26 -19.54
C PRO A 573 17.51 -5.86 -18.56
N GLU A 574 17.93 -5.52 -17.35
CA GLU A 574 17.13 -4.78 -16.39
C GLU A 574 17.07 -3.29 -16.76
N LEU A 575 16.23 -2.51 -16.08
CA LEU A 575 16.08 -1.06 -16.27
C LEU A 575 17.37 -0.24 -16.10
N ASN A 576 18.39 -0.76 -15.42
CA ASN A 576 19.73 -0.15 -15.34
C ASN A 576 20.69 -0.62 -16.44
N HIS A 577 20.18 -1.32 -17.46
CA HIS A 577 20.93 -1.93 -18.57
C HIS A 577 21.84 -3.10 -18.20
N ASN A 578 21.88 -3.50 -16.92
CA ASN A 578 22.60 -4.71 -16.53
C ASN A 578 21.85 -5.93 -17.05
N ALA A 579 22.61 -6.86 -17.62
CA ALA A 579 22.07 -8.11 -18.10
C ALA A 579 21.49 -8.93 -16.92
N PHE A 580 20.26 -9.41 -17.05
CA PHE A 580 19.56 -10.08 -15.95
C PHE A 580 19.13 -11.51 -16.31
N PHE A 581 18.34 -11.67 -17.38
CA PHE A 581 17.96 -12.97 -17.91
C PHE A 581 18.65 -13.23 -19.25
N VAL A 582 18.73 -14.50 -19.61
CA VAL A 582 19.23 -14.94 -20.89
C VAL A 582 18.27 -15.96 -21.48
N VAL A 583 17.99 -15.81 -22.78
CA VAL A 583 17.30 -16.83 -23.58
C VAL A 583 18.35 -17.53 -24.44
N LEU A 584 18.36 -18.85 -24.35
CA LEU A 584 19.28 -19.72 -25.04
C LEU A 584 18.52 -20.63 -26.01
N GLU A 585 19.22 -21.14 -27.00
CA GLU A 585 18.73 -22.11 -27.96
C GLU A 585 19.63 -23.34 -27.94
N ARG A 586 19.03 -24.52 -28.00
CA ARG A 586 19.75 -25.80 -28.11
C ARG A 586 20.06 -26.15 -29.55
#